data_AF-A0A4V2XHF6-F1
#
_entry.id   AF-A0A4V2XHF6-F1
#
_cell.length_a   1.000
_cell.length_b   1.000
_cell.length_c   1.000
_cell.angle_alpha   90.00
_cell.angle_beta   90.00
_cell.angle_gamma   90.00
#
_symmetry.space_group_name_H-M   'P 1'
#
loop_
_entity.id
_entity.type
_entity.pdbx_description
1 polymer ?
#
loop_
_entity_poly.entity_id
_entity_poly.type
_entity_poly.pdbx_seq_one_letter_code
_entity_poly.pdbx_strand_id
1 'polypeptide(L)'
;MSFEGMPGHDLINVVRDLEPVAAVRDQEAAERRRAYPGLVPAGPPEFGCAEQAGGAWRTVWLGAAAPSGARAGLAEHVRGIAAGRDPAVGKELLLLADALGTAREAGGPERSEYAAGPLRFRVVRVPGFARFGADGPEPARFTDAEDGRPEHRIDPAAPVGPADAALRLELLGLPPVGGAVPEALRREAAAAVRAYPGVVLLPPYFTVMEDRDGQWRPVVRGAGPQGARDALAHHFRVLMPREVPEGGAPPSPGELAEYARAADRIDADGGVEFAACGRLFRIVRVIRALRVGPDGPEPARPSDERA
;
A
#
# COMPACT_ATOMS: atom_id res chain seq x y z
N MET A 1 -27.54 -2.88 1.74
CA MET A 1 -26.87 -2.56 3.02
C MET A 1 -26.36 -1.15 2.90
N SER A 2 -26.53 -0.30 3.91
CA SER A 2 -25.99 1.07 3.91
C SER A 2 -24.90 1.18 4.97
N PHE A 3 -23.79 1.82 4.60
CA PHE A 3 -22.77 2.25 5.54
C PHE A 3 -23.24 3.53 6.23
N GLU A 4 -22.71 3.80 7.41
CA GLU A 4 -22.84 5.15 7.96
C GLU A 4 -21.99 6.12 7.11
N GLY A 5 -22.49 7.34 6.91
CA GLY A 5 -21.80 8.34 6.10
C GLY A 5 -20.43 8.71 6.67
N MET A 6 -19.49 9.05 5.80
CA MET A 6 -18.15 9.52 6.14
C MET A 6 -18.11 11.06 6.06
N PRO A 7 -18.30 11.78 7.19
CA PRO A 7 -18.20 13.22 7.20
C PRO A 7 -16.78 13.70 6.85
N GLY A 8 -16.69 14.84 6.18
CA GLY A 8 -15.42 15.46 5.80
C GLY A 8 -14.65 14.73 4.69
N HIS A 9 -15.27 13.78 3.98
CA HIS A 9 -14.65 13.13 2.82
C HIS A 9 -14.30 14.12 1.70
N ASP A 10 -14.88 15.31 1.69
CA ASP A 10 -14.74 16.37 0.68
C ASP A 10 -13.86 17.54 1.16
N LEU A 11 -13.22 17.45 2.33
CA LEU A 11 -12.35 18.50 2.87
C LEU A 11 -10.94 18.00 3.19
N ILE A 12 -10.00 18.94 3.30
CA ILE A 12 -8.65 18.73 3.86
C ILE A 12 -8.51 19.71 5.03
N ASN A 13 -8.46 19.20 6.26
CA ASN A 13 -8.36 20.00 7.47
C ASN A 13 -6.90 20.40 7.74
N VAL A 14 -6.47 21.55 7.21
CA VAL A 14 -5.08 22.02 7.35
C VAL A 14 -4.91 22.80 8.65
N VAL A 15 -3.96 22.37 9.48
CA VAL A 15 -3.56 23.07 10.71
C VAL A 15 -2.09 23.49 10.65
N ARG A 16 -1.75 24.57 11.34
CA ARG A 16 -0.35 25.04 11.45
C ARG A 16 0.33 24.51 12.72
N ASP A 17 -0.41 24.40 13.80
CA ASP A 17 0.10 23.96 15.09
C ASP A 17 -0.05 22.45 15.22
N LEU A 18 1.02 21.73 14.85
CA LEU A 18 1.13 20.28 14.97
C LEU A 18 1.85 19.89 16.27
N GLU A 19 1.57 18.72 16.82
CA GLU A 19 2.43 18.18 17.88
C GLU A 19 3.87 18.00 17.37
N PRO A 20 4.89 18.07 18.25
CA PRO A 20 6.30 18.16 17.82
C PRO A 20 6.74 17.07 16.84
N VAL A 21 6.30 15.82 17.01
CA VAL A 21 6.65 14.71 16.11
C VAL A 21 6.00 14.88 14.73
N ALA A 22 4.74 15.30 14.67
CA ALA A 22 4.08 15.59 13.39
C ALA A 22 4.68 16.81 12.69
N ALA A 23 5.09 17.84 13.44
CA ALA A 23 5.76 19.01 12.87
C ALA A 23 7.09 18.63 12.18
N VAL A 24 7.90 17.77 12.81
CA VAL A 24 9.15 17.28 12.20
C VAL A 24 8.87 16.45 10.94
N ARG A 25 7.86 15.58 10.97
CA ARG A 25 7.46 14.77 9.81
C ARG A 25 6.94 15.61 8.66
N ASP A 26 6.16 16.66 8.93
CA ASP A 26 5.64 17.57 7.91
C ASP A 26 6.77 18.41 7.28
N GLN A 27 7.71 18.89 8.10
CA GLN A 27 8.90 19.58 7.61
C GLN A 27 9.77 18.67 6.72
N GLU A 28 10.08 17.44 7.17
CA GLU A 28 10.82 16.49 6.33
C GLU A 28 10.05 16.18 5.03
N ALA A 29 8.72 16.04 5.10
CA ALA A 29 7.90 15.84 3.91
C ALA A 29 8.00 17.01 2.92
N ALA A 30 8.04 18.26 3.42
CA ALA A 30 8.22 19.45 2.59
C ALA A 30 9.60 19.51 1.92
N GLU A 31 10.65 19.13 2.63
CA GLU A 31 12.02 19.04 2.10
C GLU A 31 12.13 17.95 1.03
N ARG A 32 11.59 16.76 1.32
CA ARG A 32 11.57 15.63 0.38
C ARG A 32 10.78 15.94 -0.88
N ARG A 33 9.67 16.68 -0.78
CA ARG A 33 8.93 17.15 -1.96
C ARG A 33 9.78 18.03 -2.88
N ARG A 34 10.70 18.83 -2.34
CA ARG A 34 11.60 19.68 -3.15
C ARG A 34 12.71 18.87 -3.81
N ALA A 35 13.29 17.92 -3.08
CA ALA A 35 14.35 17.05 -3.58
C ALA A 35 13.83 16.01 -4.59
N TYR A 36 12.62 15.50 -4.38
CA TYR A 36 11.94 14.48 -5.18
C TYR A 36 10.58 15.02 -5.70
N PRO A 37 10.59 15.97 -6.65
CA PRO A 37 9.38 16.64 -7.11
C PRO A 37 8.47 15.76 -7.98
N GLY A 38 9.03 14.75 -8.66
CA GLY A 38 8.25 13.82 -9.47
C GLY A 38 7.40 12.92 -8.57
N LEU A 39 6.13 12.70 -8.93
CA LEU A 39 5.24 11.77 -8.24
C LEU A 39 4.67 10.81 -9.28
N VAL A 40 5.00 9.53 -9.16
CA VAL A 40 4.63 8.50 -10.15
C VAL A 40 3.95 7.31 -9.47
N PRO A 41 3.03 6.61 -10.15
CA PRO A 41 2.51 5.33 -9.66
C PRO A 41 3.64 4.32 -9.43
N ALA A 42 3.62 3.67 -8.27
CA ALA A 42 4.61 2.67 -7.87
C ALA A 42 4.08 1.23 -8.10
N GLY A 43 3.64 0.96 -9.34
CA GLY A 43 3.05 -0.31 -9.74
C GLY A 43 1.50 -0.35 -9.66
N PRO A 44 0.89 -1.55 -9.77
CA PRO A 44 -0.56 -1.72 -9.59
C PRO A 44 -0.98 -1.35 -8.14
N PRO A 45 -2.27 -1.04 -7.92
CA PRO A 45 -2.77 -0.83 -6.56
C PRO A 45 -2.60 -2.11 -5.72
N GLU A 46 -2.45 -1.94 -4.42
CA GLU A 46 -2.69 -3.04 -3.48
C GLU A 46 -4.14 -3.01 -3.01
N PHE A 47 -4.59 -4.14 -2.50
CA PHE A 47 -5.92 -4.33 -1.95
C PHE A 47 -5.82 -4.73 -0.49
N GLY A 48 -6.89 -4.45 0.24
CA GLY A 48 -7.00 -4.83 1.63
C GLY A 48 -8.44 -4.85 2.09
N CYS A 49 -8.65 -4.88 3.39
CA CYS A 49 -9.96 -4.80 4.00
C CYS A 49 -10.03 -3.64 5.00
N ALA A 50 -11.14 -2.91 4.97
CA ALA A 50 -11.50 -1.93 5.98
C ALA A 50 -12.78 -2.36 6.70
N GLU A 51 -12.85 -2.09 7.98
CA GLU A 51 -14.03 -2.29 8.82
C GLU A 51 -14.65 -0.94 9.18
N GLN A 52 -15.98 -0.84 9.14
CA GLN A 52 -16.73 0.23 9.78
C GLN A 52 -17.35 -0.31 11.08
N ALA A 53 -16.97 0.30 12.19
CA ALA A 53 -17.52 0.01 13.52
C ALA A 53 -17.74 1.32 14.27
N GLY A 54 -18.96 1.54 14.79
CA GLY A 54 -19.31 2.77 15.51
C GLY A 54 -19.12 4.04 14.66
N GLY A 55 -19.48 3.99 13.37
CA GLY A 55 -19.34 5.10 12.42
C GLY A 55 -17.94 5.40 11.93
N ALA A 56 -16.89 4.81 12.54
CA ALA A 56 -15.51 5.01 12.13
C ALA A 56 -15.02 3.89 11.21
N TRP A 57 -14.30 4.27 10.17
CA TRP A 57 -13.61 3.33 9.30
C TRP A 57 -12.18 3.11 9.78
N ARG A 58 -11.70 1.87 9.70
CA ARG A 58 -10.30 1.52 9.94
C ARG A 58 -9.82 0.45 8.98
N THR A 59 -8.54 0.49 8.59
CA THR A 59 -7.92 -0.63 7.91
C THR A 59 -7.79 -1.79 8.88
N VAL A 60 -8.16 -2.98 8.42
CA VAL A 60 -7.95 -4.25 9.12
C VAL A 60 -6.65 -4.87 8.63
N TRP A 61 -6.46 -4.87 7.32
CA TRP A 61 -5.31 -5.46 6.65
C TRP A 61 -5.13 -4.86 5.27
N LEU A 62 -3.89 -4.78 4.80
CA LEU A 62 -3.49 -4.29 3.47
C LEU A 62 -2.37 -5.17 2.90
N GLY A 63 -2.23 -5.17 1.57
CA GLY A 63 -1.06 -5.72 0.89
C GLY A 63 -1.37 -6.84 -0.11
N ALA A 64 -2.63 -7.13 -0.40
CA ALA A 64 -2.97 -8.08 -1.46
C ALA A 64 -2.66 -7.48 -2.84
N ALA A 65 -2.12 -8.29 -3.74
CA ALA A 65 -1.96 -7.91 -5.15
C ALA A 65 -3.28 -7.88 -5.93
N ALA A 66 -4.34 -8.54 -5.43
CA ALA A 66 -5.65 -8.62 -6.08
C ALA A 66 -6.79 -8.60 -5.04
N PRO A 67 -8.02 -8.22 -5.41
CA PRO A 67 -9.15 -8.20 -4.48
C PRO A 67 -9.46 -9.59 -3.88
N SER A 68 -9.22 -10.67 -4.63
CA SER A 68 -9.38 -12.05 -4.15
C SER A 68 -8.47 -12.37 -2.96
N GLY A 69 -7.22 -11.88 -2.96
CA GLY A 69 -6.31 -11.99 -1.83
C GLY A 69 -6.81 -11.21 -0.61
N ALA A 70 -7.40 -10.03 -0.82
CA ALA A 70 -8.00 -9.26 0.27
C ALA A 70 -9.24 -9.95 0.87
N ARG A 71 -10.05 -10.64 0.06
CA ARG A 71 -11.16 -11.47 0.53
C ARG A 71 -10.67 -12.66 1.35
N ALA A 72 -9.60 -13.33 0.93
CA ALA A 72 -8.98 -14.40 1.70
C ALA A 72 -8.44 -13.89 3.04
N GLY A 73 -7.76 -12.74 3.05
CA GLY A 73 -7.30 -12.08 4.28
C GLY A 73 -8.45 -11.67 5.21
N LEU A 74 -9.57 -11.18 4.65
CA LEU A 74 -10.78 -10.91 5.44
C LEU A 74 -11.33 -12.19 6.07
N ALA A 75 -11.38 -13.31 5.33
CA ALA A 75 -11.85 -14.58 5.85
C ALA A 75 -10.99 -15.08 7.04
N GLU A 76 -9.67 -14.92 6.96
CA GLU A 76 -8.77 -15.21 8.07
C GLU A 76 -9.03 -14.28 9.27
N HIS A 77 -9.14 -12.97 9.02
CA HIS A 77 -9.40 -11.99 10.06
C HIS A 77 -10.70 -12.28 10.82
N VAL A 78 -11.82 -12.50 10.11
CA VAL A 78 -13.12 -12.73 10.76
C VAL A 78 -13.16 -14.03 11.55
N ARG A 79 -12.43 -15.07 11.14
CA ARG A 79 -12.23 -16.28 11.97
C ARG A 79 -11.46 -15.95 13.24
N GLY A 80 -10.39 -15.18 13.13
CA GLY A 80 -9.53 -14.80 14.25
C GLY A 80 -10.29 -14.01 15.33
N ILE A 81 -11.20 -13.12 14.94
CA ILE A 81 -11.96 -12.30 15.90
C ILE A 81 -13.26 -12.94 16.40
N ALA A 82 -13.77 -14.00 15.77
CA ALA A 82 -15.10 -14.56 16.06
C ALA A 82 -15.28 -15.00 17.51
N ALA A 83 -14.30 -15.67 18.11
CA ALA A 83 -14.37 -16.17 19.48
C ALA A 83 -14.37 -15.04 20.54
N GLY A 84 -13.90 -13.85 20.18
CA GLY A 84 -13.87 -12.67 21.06
C GLY A 84 -15.13 -11.81 21.01
N ARG A 85 -16.17 -12.23 20.29
CA ARG A 85 -17.44 -11.47 20.13
C ARG A 85 -18.59 -12.16 20.85
N ASP A 86 -19.71 -11.44 20.95
CA ASP A 86 -20.99 -12.04 21.34
C ASP A 86 -21.29 -13.29 20.50
N PRO A 87 -21.83 -14.39 21.09
CA PRO A 87 -22.04 -15.65 20.37
C PRO A 87 -22.82 -15.53 19.06
N ALA A 88 -23.82 -14.63 18.97
CA ALA A 88 -24.58 -14.44 17.74
C ALA A 88 -23.71 -13.81 16.64
N VAL A 89 -22.96 -12.76 17.00
CA VAL A 89 -22.02 -12.08 16.08
C VAL A 89 -20.88 -13.02 15.67
N GLY A 90 -20.34 -13.79 16.61
CA GLY A 90 -19.29 -14.78 16.36
C GLY A 90 -19.74 -15.84 15.34
N LYS A 91 -20.99 -16.32 15.44
CA LYS A 91 -21.57 -17.24 14.46
C LYS A 91 -21.67 -16.61 13.06
N GLU A 92 -22.14 -15.36 12.98
CA GLU A 92 -22.23 -14.65 11.70
C GLU A 92 -20.86 -14.41 11.05
N LEU A 93 -19.83 -14.10 11.85
CA LEU A 93 -18.45 -13.96 11.39
C LEU A 93 -17.89 -15.26 10.80
N LEU A 94 -18.16 -16.40 11.44
CA LEU A 94 -17.74 -17.71 10.92
C LEU A 94 -18.47 -18.06 9.62
N LEU A 95 -19.78 -17.81 9.54
CA LEU A 95 -20.55 -17.99 8.30
C LEU A 95 -20.02 -17.11 7.16
N LEU A 96 -19.66 -15.86 7.46
CA LEU A 96 -19.03 -14.97 6.50
C LEU A 96 -17.67 -15.51 6.03
N ALA A 97 -16.84 -16.02 6.95
CA ALA A 97 -15.54 -16.59 6.60
C ALA A 97 -15.65 -17.78 5.65
N ASP A 98 -16.63 -18.66 5.87
CA ASP A 98 -16.88 -19.83 5.03
C ASP A 98 -17.41 -19.43 3.65
N ALA A 99 -18.29 -18.42 3.61
CA ALA A 99 -18.77 -17.84 2.35
C ALA A 99 -17.63 -17.21 1.54
N LEU A 100 -16.71 -16.48 2.19
CA LEU A 100 -15.54 -15.89 1.53
C LEU A 100 -14.57 -16.95 1.00
N GLY A 101 -14.39 -18.05 1.74
CA GLY A 101 -13.51 -19.15 1.33
C GLY A 101 -14.02 -19.94 0.12
N THR A 102 -15.34 -20.01 -0.07
CA THR A 102 -16.00 -20.78 -1.14
C THR A 102 -16.48 -19.92 -2.31
N ALA A 103 -16.39 -18.59 -2.21
CA ALA A 103 -16.93 -17.66 -3.21
C ALA A 103 -16.39 -17.89 -4.64
N ARG A 104 -15.11 -18.27 -4.77
CA ARG A 104 -14.49 -18.54 -6.08
C ARG A 104 -15.11 -19.74 -6.79
N GLU A 105 -15.47 -20.77 -6.03
CA GLU A 105 -16.06 -22.02 -6.56
C GLU A 105 -17.53 -21.83 -6.93
N ALA A 106 -18.21 -20.92 -6.24
CA ALA A 106 -19.64 -20.65 -6.42
C ALA A 106 -19.98 -19.87 -7.71
N GLY A 107 -19.00 -19.33 -8.43
CA GLY A 107 -19.19 -18.66 -9.73
C GLY A 107 -20.08 -17.41 -9.71
N GLY A 108 -20.41 -16.88 -8.52
CA GLY A 108 -21.22 -15.68 -8.35
C GLY A 108 -20.42 -14.39 -8.58
N PRO A 109 -21.10 -13.22 -8.71
CA PRO A 109 -20.41 -11.95 -8.84
C PRO A 109 -19.59 -11.66 -7.58
N GLU A 110 -18.30 -11.34 -7.77
CA GLU A 110 -17.43 -10.98 -6.66
C GLU A 110 -17.88 -9.66 -6.05
N ARG A 111 -17.99 -9.66 -4.72
CA ARG A 111 -18.46 -8.53 -3.93
C ARG A 111 -17.26 -7.84 -3.28
N SER A 112 -17.41 -6.54 -3.04
CA SER A 112 -16.46 -5.77 -2.26
C SER A 112 -16.98 -5.42 -0.87
N GLU A 113 -18.21 -5.79 -0.51
CA GLU A 113 -18.86 -5.34 0.73
C GLU A 113 -19.54 -6.50 1.47
N TYR A 114 -19.35 -6.55 2.78
CA TYR A 114 -19.75 -7.66 3.64
C TYR A 114 -20.25 -7.17 5.00
N ALA A 115 -21.06 -7.99 5.67
CA ALA A 115 -21.58 -7.71 6.99
C ALA A 115 -21.62 -8.97 7.86
N ALA A 116 -21.42 -8.79 9.16
CA ALA A 116 -21.65 -9.78 10.21
C ALA A 116 -22.11 -9.04 11.47
N GLY A 117 -23.39 -9.16 11.80
CA GLY A 117 -24.06 -8.45 12.88
C GLY A 117 -23.96 -6.93 12.70
N PRO A 118 -23.40 -6.18 13.67
CA PRO A 118 -23.19 -4.74 13.56
C PRO A 118 -21.96 -4.37 12.71
N LEU A 119 -21.09 -5.33 12.40
CA LEU A 119 -19.83 -5.07 11.70
C LEU A 119 -20.07 -4.98 10.19
N ARG A 120 -19.38 -4.03 9.55
CA ARG A 120 -19.38 -3.85 8.10
C ARG A 120 -17.95 -3.89 7.60
N PHE A 121 -17.72 -4.57 6.50
CA PHE A 121 -16.40 -4.71 5.89
C PHE A 121 -16.44 -4.31 4.43
N ARG A 122 -15.35 -3.73 3.94
CA ARG A 122 -15.16 -3.41 2.53
C ARG A 122 -13.77 -3.83 2.07
N VAL A 123 -13.70 -4.51 0.92
CA VAL A 123 -12.45 -4.69 0.17
C VAL A 123 -12.09 -3.36 -0.45
N VAL A 124 -10.95 -2.79 -0.05
CA VAL A 124 -10.53 -1.43 -0.41
C VAL A 124 -9.37 -1.45 -1.41
N ARG A 125 -9.36 -0.44 -2.29
CA ARG A 125 -8.32 -0.22 -3.29
C ARG A 125 -7.34 0.85 -2.82
N VAL A 126 -6.05 0.54 -2.76
CA VAL A 126 -5.00 1.45 -2.26
C VAL A 126 -3.89 1.61 -3.31
N PRO A 127 -3.96 2.63 -4.19
CA PRO A 127 -2.85 2.96 -5.07
C PRO A 127 -1.59 3.39 -4.30
N GLY A 128 -0.43 2.92 -4.78
CA GLY A 128 0.90 3.29 -4.31
C GLY A 128 1.58 4.32 -5.21
N PHE A 129 2.30 5.28 -4.62
CA PHE A 129 3.06 6.31 -5.36
C PHE A 129 4.47 6.49 -4.80
N ALA A 130 5.45 6.64 -5.67
CA ALA A 130 6.82 6.95 -5.29
C ALA A 130 7.18 8.36 -5.75
N ARG A 131 7.96 9.07 -4.94
CA ARG A 131 8.56 10.34 -5.36
C ARG A 131 9.88 10.08 -6.07
N PHE A 132 10.20 10.90 -7.07
CA PHE A 132 11.44 10.83 -7.86
C PHE A 132 12.12 12.19 -7.97
N GLY A 133 13.44 12.18 -7.86
CA GLY A 133 14.35 13.30 -8.00
C GLY A 133 15.40 13.01 -9.08
N ALA A 134 16.41 13.87 -9.16
CA ALA A 134 17.48 13.73 -10.15
C ALA A 134 18.32 12.45 -9.97
N ASP A 135 18.38 11.93 -8.74
CA ASP A 135 19.12 10.75 -8.31
C ASP A 135 18.24 9.49 -8.18
N GLY A 136 17.00 9.53 -8.68
CA GLY A 136 16.07 8.41 -8.64
C GLY A 136 14.99 8.53 -7.56
N PRO A 137 14.46 7.40 -7.05
CA PRO A 137 13.32 7.40 -6.13
C PRO A 137 13.70 7.86 -4.72
N GLU A 138 12.74 8.47 -4.02
CA GLU A 138 12.89 8.91 -2.63
C GLU A 138 13.21 7.71 -1.71
N PRO A 139 14.36 7.72 -1.00
CA PRO A 139 14.67 6.67 -0.04
C PRO A 139 13.78 6.75 1.20
N ALA A 140 13.80 5.71 2.03
CA ALA A 140 13.22 5.75 3.37
C ALA A 140 13.72 6.98 4.16
N ARG A 141 12.81 7.58 4.93
CA ARG A 141 13.07 8.75 5.77
C ARG A 141 13.56 8.32 7.13
N PHE A 142 14.23 9.25 7.82
CA PHE A 142 14.64 9.02 9.20
C PHE A 142 13.42 8.95 10.14
N THR A 143 12.32 9.63 9.81
CA THR A 143 11.10 9.65 10.63
C THR A 143 10.11 8.52 10.33
N ASP A 144 10.41 7.66 9.36
CA ASP A 144 9.59 6.50 9.03
C ASP A 144 9.69 5.45 10.15
N ALA A 145 8.57 4.77 10.43
CA ALA A 145 8.54 3.72 11.43
C ALA A 145 9.22 2.45 10.89
N GLU A 146 10.05 1.83 11.73
CA GLU A 146 10.72 0.57 11.41
C GLU A 146 9.72 -0.60 11.34
N ASP A 147 8.63 -0.53 12.09
CA ASP A 147 7.52 -1.45 12.07
C ASP A 147 6.33 -0.90 11.27
N GLY A 148 5.88 -1.66 10.26
CA GLY A 148 4.65 -1.34 9.55
C GLY A 148 3.45 -1.62 10.47
N ARG A 149 2.73 -0.59 10.90
CA ARG A 149 1.47 -0.78 11.63
C ARG A 149 0.37 -1.17 10.62
N PRO A 150 -0.45 -2.20 10.92
CA PRO A 150 -1.47 -2.67 9.98
C PRO A 150 -2.81 -1.94 10.12
N GLU A 151 -3.16 -1.49 11.34
CA GLU A 151 -4.45 -0.88 11.65
C GLU A 151 -4.37 0.64 11.71
N HIS A 152 -5.09 1.29 10.81
CA HIS A 152 -5.13 2.74 10.69
C HIS A 152 -6.56 3.23 10.56
N ARG A 153 -6.92 4.21 11.40
CA ARG A 153 -8.18 4.93 11.28
C ARG A 153 -8.20 5.69 9.94
N ILE A 154 -9.29 5.54 9.21
CA ILE A 154 -9.55 6.24 7.95
C ILE A 154 -10.41 7.45 8.30
N ASP A 155 -9.75 8.59 8.51
CA ASP A 155 -10.40 9.83 8.91
C ASP A 155 -9.97 10.98 7.96
N PRO A 156 -10.81 11.36 6.99
CA PRO A 156 -10.48 12.44 6.07
C PRO A 156 -10.46 13.82 6.75
N ALA A 157 -11.18 13.99 7.86
CA ALA A 157 -11.27 15.25 8.60
C ALA A 157 -10.15 15.41 9.65
N ALA A 158 -9.32 14.38 9.87
CA ALA A 158 -8.17 14.47 10.76
C ALA A 158 -7.27 15.66 10.38
N PRO A 159 -6.84 16.47 11.36
CA PRO A 159 -5.99 17.62 11.10
C PRO A 159 -4.65 17.18 10.51
N VAL A 160 -4.19 17.89 9.50
CA VAL A 160 -2.92 17.62 8.82
C VAL A 160 -2.07 18.87 8.63
N GLY A 161 -0.76 18.68 8.52
CA GLY A 161 0.17 19.75 8.21
C GLY A 161 0.11 20.22 6.74
N PRO A 162 0.74 21.36 6.43
CA PRO A 162 0.80 21.89 5.07
C PRO A 162 1.42 20.94 4.03
N ALA A 163 2.44 20.15 4.38
CA ALA A 163 3.09 19.25 3.43
C ALA A 163 2.21 18.03 3.10
N ASP A 164 1.56 17.44 4.10
CA ASP A 164 0.56 16.38 3.91
C ASP A 164 -0.62 16.88 3.05
N ALA A 165 -1.16 18.06 3.38
CA ALA A 165 -2.24 18.68 2.61
C ALA A 165 -1.84 18.91 1.14
N ALA A 166 -0.62 19.38 0.89
CA ALA A 166 -0.11 19.55 -0.47
C ALA A 166 0.01 18.22 -1.23
N LEU A 167 0.46 17.15 -0.56
CA LEU A 167 0.51 15.81 -1.16
C LEU A 167 -0.90 15.28 -1.49
N ARG A 168 -1.89 15.47 -0.61
CA ARG A 168 -3.29 15.12 -0.91
C ARG A 168 -3.80 15.87 -2.13
N LEU A 169 -3.53 17.18 -2.24
CA LEU A 169 -3.90 17.99 -3.40
C LEU A 169 -3.22 17.50 -4.70
N GLU A 170 -1.94 17.13 -4.65
CA GLU A 170 -1.24 16.51 -5.79
C GLU A 170 -1.93 15.22 -6.24
N LEU A 171 -2.22 14.32 -5.30
CA LEU A 171 -2.87 13.03 -5.57
C LEU A 171 -4.30 13.19 -6.11
N LEU A 172 -5.02 14.24 -5.68
CA LEU A 172 -6.32 14.60 -6.25
C LEU A 172 -6.21 15.06 -7.70
N GLY A 173 -5.16 15.82 -8.02
CA GLY A 173 -4.89 16.35 -9.35
C GLY A 173 -4.22 15.37 -10.32
N LEU A 174 -3.77 14.20 -9.84
CA LEU A 174 -3.16 13.20 -10.72
C LEU A 174 -4.19 12.69 -11.74
N PRO A 175 -3.95 12.88 -13.05
CA PRO A 175 -4.85 12.38 -14.06
C PRO A 175 -4.89 10.84 -14.01
N PRO A 176 -6.04 10.21 -14.33
CA PRO A 176 -6.06 8.79 -14.64
C PRO A 176 -4.98 8.52 -15.70
N VAL A 177 -3.99 7.68 -15.36
CA VAL A 177 -2.74 7.42 -16.09
C VAL A 177 -2.86 7.72 -17.59
N GLY A 178 -2.11 8.73 -18.05
CA GLY A 178 -2.00 9.05 -19.47
C GLY A 178 -1.14 8.01 -20.20
N GLY A 179 -1.57 7.58 -21.39
CA GLY A 179 -0.88 6.57 -22.20
C GLY A 179 -1.86 5.65 -22.93
N ALA A 180 -1.39 4.45 -23.33
CA ALA A 180 -2.17 3.41 -24.00
C ALA A 180 -3.19 2.70 -23.07
N VAL A 181 -3.74 3.40 -22.08
CA VAL A 181 -4.73 2.85 -21.17
C VAL A 181 -6.09 2.79 -21.89
N PRO A 182 -6.72 1.60 -21.95
CA PRO A 182 -8.04 1.44 -22.58
C PRO A 182 -9.07 2.45 -22.07
N GLU A 183 -9.89 3.00 -22.98
CA GLU A 183 -10.93 3.99 -22.67
C GLU A 183 -11.88 3.54 -21.54
N ALA A 184 -12.18 2.24 -21.46
CA ALA A 184 -13.01 1.69 -20.39
C ALA A 184 -12.38 1.93 -19.00
N LEU A 185 -11.07 1.67 -18.85
CA LEU A 185 -10.35 1.90 -17.59
C LEU A 185 -10.25 3.39 -17.26
N ARG A 186 -10.09 4.26 -18.29
CA ARG A 186 -10.08 5.71 -18.09
C ARG A 186 -11.43 6.23 -17.59
N ARG A 187 -12.55 5.76 -18.17
CA ARG A 187 -13.90 6.12 -17.72
C ARG A 187 -14.21 5.63 -16.32
N GLU A 188 -13.83 4.39 -16.01
CA GLU A 188 -14.00 3.82 -14.68
C GLU A 188 -13.20 4.60 -13.63
N ALA A 189 -11.94 4.92 -13.92
CA ALA A 189 -11.12 5.76 -13.05
C ALA A 189 -11.72 7.16 -12.85
N ALA A 190 -12.23 7.80 -13.91
CA ALA A 190 -12.88 9.10 -13.80
C ALA A 190 -14.18 9.05 -12.98
N ALA A 191 -14.95 7.96 -13.10
CA ALA A 191 -16.13 7.74 -12.27
C ALA A 191 -15.76 7.54 -10.80
N ALA A 192 -14.71 6.76 -10.52
CA ALA A 192 -14.19 6.57 -9.17
C ALA A 192 -13.71 7.88 -8.53
N VAL A 193 -13.01 8.74 -9.28
CA VAL A 193 -12.58 10.07 -8.78
C VAL A 193 -13.78 10.93 -8.37
N ARG A 194 -14.91 10.85 -9.10
CA ARG A 194 -16.14 11.59 -8.74
C ARG A 194 -16.86 11.00 -7.53
N ALA A 195 -16.91 9.66 -7.43
CA ALA A 195 -17.58 8.98 -6.33
C ALA A 195 -16.77 9.03 -5.02
N TYR A 196 -15.44 9.08 -5.13
CA TYR A 196 -14.49 9.11 -4.01
C TYR A 196 -13.54 10.31 -4.16
N PRO A 197 -14.05 11.54 -3.93
CA PRO A 197 -13.32 12.78 -4.16
C PRO A 197 -12.28 13.07 -3.08
N GLY A 198 -12.32 12.42 -1.92
CA GLY A 198 -11.35 12.59 -0.84
C GLY A 198 -10.14 11.69 -0.98
N VAL A 199 -9.05 12.07 -0.30
CA VAL A 199 -7.83 11.24 -0.16
C VAL A 199 -7.40 11.22 1.30
N VAL A 200 -7.22 10.01 1.82
CA VAL A 200 -6.57 9.73 3.10
C VAL A 200 -5.21 9.11 2.82
N LEU A 201 -4.16 9.61 3.47
CA LEU A 201 -2.84 8.98 3.43
C LEU A 201 -2.78 7.89 4.49
N LEU A 202 -2.40 6.69 4.08
CA LEU A 202 -2.10 5.58 4.99
C LEU A 202 -0.58 5.53 5.21
N PRO A 203 -0.09 4.87 6.26
CA PRO A 203 1.35 4.70 6.45
C PRO A 203 2.00 4.05 5.23
N PRO A 204 3.19 4.54 4.84
CA PRO A 204 3.86 4.07 3.65
C PRO A 204 4.20 2.58 3.79
N TYR A 205 4.44 1.94 2.66
CA TYR A 205 5.23 0.71 2.65
C TYR A 205 6.57 0.98 1.98
N PHE A 206 7.47 0.01 2.10
CA PHE A 206 8.82 0.13 1.58
C PHE A 206 9.04 -0.95 0.55
N THR A 207 9.62 -0.56 -0.58
CA THR A 207 10.04 -1.51 -1.61
C THR A 207 11.50 -1.26 -1.91
N VAL A 208 12.26 -2.33 -2.13
CA VAL A 208 13.59 -2.19 -2.69
C VAL A 208 13.44 -2.04 -4.19
N MET A 209 13.89 -0.92 -4.72
CA MET A 209 14.04 -0.74 -6.15
C MET A 209 15.49 -0.92 -6.55
N GLU A 210 15.69 -1.55 -7.68
CA GLU A 210 16.98 -1.73 -8.32
C GLU A 210 17.09 -0.80 -9.53
N ASP A 211 18.21 -0.10 -9.64
CA ASP A 211 18.59 0.61 -10.85
C ASP A 211 19.26 -0.34 -11.85
N ARG A 212 18.61 -0.53 -13.01
CA ARG A 212 19.19 -1.16 -14.20
C ARG A 212 19.21 -0.17 -15.34
N ASP A 213 20.40 0.27 -15.73
CA ASP A 213 20.62 1.17 -16.86
C ASP A 213 19.79 2.47 -16.77
N GLY A 214 19.68 3.04 -15.57
CA GLY A 214 18.89 4.25 -15.29
C GLY A 214 17.39 3.99 -15.15
N GLN A 215 16.95 2.73 -15.12
CA GLN A 215 15.56 2.32 -14.93
C GLN A 215 15.38 1.63 -13.59
N TRP A 216 14.65 2.31 -12.69
CA TRP A 216 14.33 1.78 -11.37
C TRP A 216 13.19 0.78 -11.44
N ARG A 217 13.40 -0.42 -10.89
CA ARG A 217 12.41 -1.51 -10.89
C ARG A 217 12.23 -2.09 -9.48
N PRO A 218 10.99 -2.35 -9.03
CA PRO A 218 10.77 -2.99 -7.74
C PRO A 218 11.29 -4.44 -7.75
N VAL A 219 11.90 -4.86 -6.65
CA VAL A 219 12.48 -6.20 -6.46
C VAL A 219 11.76 -6.94 -5.34
N VAL A 220 11.78 -6.36 -4.14
CA VAL A 220 11.13 -6.90 -2.94
C VAL A 220 10.41 -5.81 -2.16
N ARG A 221 9.53 -6.21 -1.24
CA ARG A 221 8.73 -5.31 -0.39
C ARG A 221 8.94 -5.65 1.08
N GLY A 222 8.91 -4.64 1.93
CA GLY A 222 8.85 -4.73 3.38
C GLY A 222 7.73 -3.86 3.97
N ALA A 223 7.26 -4.22 5.16
CA ALA A 223 6.27 -3.45 5.90
C ALA A 223 6.86 -2.14 6.48
N GLY A 224 8.16 -2.12 6.74
CA GLY A 224 8.97 -0.98 7.20
C GLY A 224 10.37 -1.02 6.54
N PRO A 225 11.24 -0.03 6.77
CA PRO A 225 12.62 -0.02 6.27
C PRO A 225 13.41 -1.27 6.67
N GLN A 226 13.38 -1.70 7.94
CA GLN A 226 14.02 -2.95 8.36
C GLN A 226 13.46 -4.17 7.61
N GLY A 227 12.14 -4.31 7.51
CA GLY A 227 11.55 -5.43 6.77
C GLY A 227 11.95 -5.44 5.28
N ALA A 228 12.23 -4.28 4.68
CA ALA A 228 12.74 -4.18 3.32
C ALA A 228 14.22 -4.61 3.24
N ARG A 229 15.05 -4.29 4.24
CA ARG A 229 16.42 -4.81 4.39
C ARG A 229 16.41 -6.34 4.50
N ASP A 230 15.61 -6.88 5.40
CA ASP A 230 15.51 -8.33 5.62
C ASP A 230 15.07 -9.05 4.33
N ALA A 231 14.10 -8.48 3.61
CA ALA A 231 13.66 -9.00 2.33
C ALA A 231 14.75 -8.93 1.25
N LEU A 232 15.59 -7.88 1.24
CA LEU A 232 16.71 -7.76 0.30
C LEU A 232 17.83 -8.74 0.61
N ALA A 233 18.20 -8.88 1.88
CA ALA A 233 19.18 -9.86 2.32
C ALA A 233 18.71 -11.28 1.97
N HIS A 234 17.43 -11.58 2.18
CA HIS A 234 16.82 -12.83 1.74
C HIS A 234 16.87 -12.99 0.21
N HIS A 235 16.56 -11.93 -0.54
CA HIS A 235 16.63 -11.95 -2.01
C HIS A 235 18.03 -12.32 -2.50
N PHE A 236 19.09 -11.73 -1.94
CA PHE A 236 20.47 -12.08 -2.28
C PHE A 236 20.88 -13.49 -1.84
N ARG A 237 20.48 -13.94 -0.66
CA ARG A 237 20.91 -15.27 -0.14
C ARG A 237 20.15 -16.43 -0.75
N VAL A 238 18.90 -16.22 -1.12
CA VAL A 238 17.96 -17.32 -1.38
C VAL A 238 17.36 -17.27 -2.78
N LEU A 239 17.01 -16.08 -3.27
CA LEU A 239 16.30 -15.92 -4.54
C LEU A 239 17.29 -15.80 -5.71
N MET A 240 18.14 -14.79 -5.70
CA MET A 240 19.11 -14.53 -6.78
C MET A 240 20.02 -15.73 -7.12
N PRO A 241 20.51 -16.53 -6.16
CA PRO A 241 21.32 -17.72 -6.47
C PRO A 241 20.60 -18.78 -7.31
N ARG A 242 19.25 -18.75 -7.32
CA ARG A 242 18.39 -19.68 -8.05
C ARG A 242 17.79 -19.06 -9.30
N GLU A 243 17.94 -17.75 -9.48
CA GLU A 243 17.46 -17.06 -10.67
C GLU A 243 18.39 -17.37 -11.84
N VAL A 244 17.83 -17.97 -12.89
CA VAL A 244 18.46 -18.05 -14.20
C VAL A 244 17.77 -17.00 -15.07
N PRO A 245 18.45 -15.91 -15.44
CA PRO A 245 17.87 -14.92 -16.34
C PRO A 245 17.40 -15.60 -17.63
N GLU A 246 16.31 -15.12 -18.22
CA GLU A 246 15.79 -15.66 -19.46
C GLU A 246 16.86 -15.60 -20.57
N GLY A 247 17.21 -16.75 -21.15
CA GLY A 247 18.29 -16.88 -22.14
C GLY A 247 19.72 -16.72 -21.57
N GLY A 248 19.89 -16.66 -20.25
CA GLY A 248 21.16 -16.47 -19.57
C GLY A 248 21.77 -17.74 -18.96
N ALA A 249 22.97 -17.60 -18.40
CA ALA A 249 23.60 -18.60 -17.57
C ALA A 249 23.20 -18.43 -16.10
N PRO A 250 23.22 -19.51 -15.28
CA PRO A 250 23.12 -19.36 -13.84
C PRO A 250 24.24 -18.45 -13.29
N PRO A 251 24.05 -17.84 -12.10
CA PRO A 251 25.07 -16.98 -11.49
C PRO A 251 26.42 -17.71 -11.37
N SER A 252 27.48 -17.02 -11.74
CA SER A 252 28.85 -17.49 -11.59
C SER A 252 29.25 -17.62 -10.11
N PRO A 253 30.27 -18.43 -9.77
CA PRO A 253 30.77 -18.51 -8.40
C PRO A 253 31.17 -17.14 -7.81
N GLY A 254 31.65 -16.21 -8.65
CA GLY A 254 31.98 -14.85 -8.23
C GLY A 254 30.75 -14.02 -7.87
N GLU A 255 29.68 -14.11 -8.65
CA GLU A 255 28.40 -13.46 -8.34
C GLU A 255 27.76 -14.04 -7.08
N LEU A 256 27.78 -15.37 -6.91
CA LEU A 256 27.28 -16.02 -5.70
C LEU A 256 28.02 -15.54 -4.45
N ALA A 257 29.35 -15.41 -4.52
CA ALA A 257 30.14 -14.87 -3.42
C ALA A 257 29.81 -13.39 -3.14
N GLU A 258 29.57 -12.59 -4.18
CA GLU A 258 29.17 -11.19 -4.01
C GLU A 258 27.77 -11.05 -3.41
N TYR A 259 26.80 -11.89 -3.83
CA TYR A 259 25.47 -11.90 -3.22
C TYR A 259 25.52 -12.24 -1.73
N ALA A 260 26.33 -13.24 -1.35
CA ALA A 260 26.53 -13.58 0.06
C ALA A 260 27.12 -12.40 0.85
N ARG A 261 28.18 -11.75 0.32
CA ARG A 261 28.77 -10.56 0.94
C ARG A 261 27.79 -9.39 1.03
N ALA A 262 26.99 -9.17 -0.02
CA ALA A 262 26.00 -8.10 -0.04
C ALA A 262 24.93 -8.31 1.03
N ALA A 263 24.42 -9.53 1.18
CA ALA A 263 23.47 -9.86 2.24
C ALA A 263 24.05 -9.67 3.65
N ASP A 264 25.31 -10.09 3.87
CA ASP A 264 25.98 -9.88 5.15
C ASP A 264 26.18 -8.39 5.46
N ARG A 265 26.48 -7.57 4.44
CA ARG A 265 26.54 -6.11 4.58
C ARG A 265 25.18 -5.51 4.93
N ILE A 266 24.10 -5.96 4.28
CA ILE A 266 22.74 -5.46 4.55
C ILE A 266 22.30 -5.78 5.98
N ASP A 267 22.63 -6.98 6.49
CA ASP A 267 22.30 -7.34 7.86
C ASP A 267 23.12 -6.54 8.90
N ALA A 268 24.36 -6.18 8.55
CA ALA A 268 25.26 -5.44 9.42
C ALA A 268 25.00 -3.92 9.41
N ASP A 269 24.42 -3.39 8.33
CA ASP A 269 24.26 -1.96 8.08
C ASP A 269 22.79 -1.51 8.16
N GLY A 270 22.55 -0.37 8.80
CA GLY A 270 21.27 0.33 8.85
C GLY A 270 21.03 1.25 7.64
N GLY A 271 21.79 1.09 6.55
CA GLY A 271 21.67 1.87 5.33
C GLY A 271 20.34 1.71 4.58
N VAL A 272 20.14 2.60 3.59
CA VAL A 272 18.97 2.61 2.69
C VAL A 272 19.36 2.40 1.23
N GLU A 273 20.66 2.28 0.94
CA GLU A 273 21.23 2.06 -0.38
C GLU A 273 22.33 1.01 -0.32
N PHE A 274 22.36 0.13 -1.32
CA PHE A 274 23.28 -1.00 -1.37
C PHE A 274 23.74 -1.24 -2.80
N ALA A 275 25.02 -1.54 -2.98
CA ALA A 275 25.58 -1.94 -4.27
C ALA A 275 26.02 -3.41 -4.24
N ALA A 276 25.65 -4.15 -5.29
CA ALA A 276 26.06 -5.54 -5.49
C ALA A 276 26.08 -5.86 -6.98
N CYS A 277 27.12 -6.56 -7.46
CA CYS A 277 27.27 -6.95 -8.87
C CYS A 277 27.06 -5.79 -9.87
N GLY A 278 27.55 -4.59 -9.54
CA GLY A 278 27.42 -3.41 -10.39
C GLY A 278 26.01 -2.79 -10.46
N ARG A 279 25.06 -3.28 -9.67
CA ARG A 279 23.70 -2.74 -9.54
C ARG A 279 23.55 -1.95 -8.26
N LEU A 280 22.72 -0.90 -8.30
CA LEU A 280 22.32 -0.13 -7.13
C LEU A 280 20.92 -0.54 -6.69
N PHE A 281 20.75 -0.75 -5.39
CA PHE A 281 19.49 -1.06 -4.74
C PHE A 281 19.18 0.02 -3.73
N ARG A 282 17.95 0.51 -3.70
CA ARG A 282 17.49 1.54 -2.75
C ARG A 282 16.20 1.10 -2.08
N ILE A 283 16.12 1.29 -0.77
CA ILE A 283 14.86 1.16 -0.02
C ILE A 283 14.04 2.41 -0.28
N VAL A 284 13.01 2.27 -1.11
CA VAL A 284 12.14 3.34 -1.58
C VAL A 284 10.89 3.42 -0.72
N ARG A 285 10.57 4.64 -0.29
CA ARG A 285 9.33 4.95 0.42
C ARG A 285 8.17 5.05 -0.57
N VAL A 286 7.15 4.22 -0.40
CA VAL A 286 5.94 4.26 -1.24
C VAL A 286 4.76 4.80 -0.44
N ILE A 287 4.21 5.91 -0.92
CA ILE A 287 3.02 6.58 -0.39
C ILE A 287 1.81 5.70 -0.69
N ARG A 288 1.04 5.37 0.35
CA ARG A 288 -0.29 4.75 0.20
C ARG A 288 -1.37 5.82 0.22
N ALA A 289 -2.16 5.89 -0.83
CA ALA A 289 -3.31 6.77 -0.90
C ALA A 289 -4.60 5.93 -0.94
N LEU A 290 -5.55 6.26 -0.08
CA LEU A 290 -6.89 5.67 -0.09
C LEU A 290 -7.89 6.76 -0.46
N ARG A 291 -8.64 6.55 -1.54
CA ARG A 291 -9.74 7.45 -1.90
C ARG A 291 -10.95 7.19 -1.01
N VAL A 292 -11.67 8.24 -0.68
CA VAL A 292 -12.87 8.17 0.16
C VAL A 292 -13.99 9.03 -0.40
N GLY A 293 -15.22 8.62 -0.14
CA GLY A 293 -16.44 9.31 -0.56
C GLY A 293 -17.49 9.28 0.55
N PRO A 294 -18.73 9.71 0.25
CA PRO A 294 -19.79 9.81 1.24
C PRO A 294 -20.04 8.52 2.03
N ASP A 295 -19.87 7.35 1.40
CA ASP A 295 -20.11 6.04 2.02
C ASP A 295 -18.81 5.33 2.43
N GLY A 296 -17.70 6.06 2.54
CA GLY A 296 -16.41 5.56 3.01
C GLY A 296 -15.38 5.29 1.91
N PRO A 297 -14.43 4.35 2.13
CA PRO A 297 -13.30 4.14 1.23
C PRO A 297 -13.68 3.51 -0.12
N GLU A 298 -12.90 3.83 -1.16
CA GLU A 298 -13.08 3.30 -2.51
C GLU A 298 -12.95 1.76 -2.52
N PRO A 299 -13.97 1.03 -3.01
CA PRO A 299 -13.90 -0.42 -3.15
C PRO A 299 -12.97 -0.83 -4.29
N ALA A 300 -12.68 -2.13 -4.40
CA ALA A 300 -12.10 -2.66 -5.64
C ALA A 300 -12.99 -2.32 -6.86
N ARG A 301 -12.36 -1.99 -7.98
CA ARG A 301 -13.06 -1.68 -9.22
C ARG A 301 -13.36 -2.95 -10.00
N PRO A 302 -14.40 -2.96 -10.86
CA PRO A 302 -14.64 -4.06 -11.79
C PRO A 302 -13.41 -4.47 -12.63
N SER A 303 -12.53 -3.54 -13.00
CA SER A 303 -11.28 -3.87 -13.70
C SER A 303 -10.28 -4.67 -12.86
N ASP A 304 -10.31 -4.48 -11.53
CA ASP A 304 -9.34 -5.06 -10.61
C ASP A 304 -9.56 -6.56 -10.41
N GLU A 305 -10.79 -7.05 -10.67
CA GLU A 305 -11.14 -8.48 -10.57
C GLU A 305 -10.60 -9.32 -11.74
N ARG A 306 -10.12 -8.67 -12.81
CA ARG A 306 -9.62 -9.32 -14.02
C ARG A 306 -8.10 -9.31 -14.14
N ALA A 307 -7.42 -8.69 -13.18
CA ALA A 307 -5.97 -8.45 -13.18
C ALA A 307 -5.19 -9.60 -12.54
#